data_AF-A0A926AGD8-F1
#
_entry.id   AF-A0A926AGD8-F1
#
_cell.length_a   1.000
_cell.length_b   1.000
_cell.length_c   1.000
_cell.angle_alpha   90.00
_cell.angle_beta   90.00
_cell.angle_gamma   90.00
#
_symmetry.space_group_name_H-M   'P 1'
#
loop_
_entity.id
_entity.type
_entity.pdbx_description
1 polymer ?
#
loop_
_entity_poly.entity_id
_entity_poly.type
_entity_poly.pdbx_seq_one_letter_code
_entity_poly.pdbx_strand_id
1 'polypeptide(L)'
;MNAPSKPCRIEMFGELRITLGETTTSRFLTRKISGLLAYLALKMPRMQPRELLCELFWPDQEIAAARNSLSVALSSLRRHLDAMPRVGSGGSG
;
A
#
# COMPACT_ATOMS: atom_id res chain seq x y z
N MET A 1 -5.58 16.64 19.23
CA MET A 1 -5.50 15.22 19.63
C MET A 1 -5.50 14.36 18.37
N ASN A 2 -4.45 13.58 18.11
CA ASN A 2 -4.42 12.66 16.96
C ASN A 2 -5.22 11.41 17.38
N ALA A 3 -6.32 11.10 16.68
CA ALA A 3 -7.14 9.93 17.01
C ALA A 3 -6.26 8.66 16.98
N PRO A 4 -6.50 7.65 17.85
CA PRO A 4 -5.75 6.41 17.80
C PRO A 4 -5.89 5.81 16.40
N SER A 5 -4.81 5.85 15.64
CA SER A 5 -4.76 5.31 14.30
C SER A 5 -4.91 3.80 14.43
N LYS A 6 -5.95 3.23 13.80
CA LYS A 6 -6.18 1.78 13.83
C LYS A 6 -4.90 1.05 13.41
N PRO A 7 -4.51 -0.04 14.09
CA PRO A 7 -3.30 -0.77 13.75
C PRO A 7 -3.40 -1.30 12.32
N CYS A 8 -2.39 -0.98 11.52
CA CYS A 8 -2.22 -1.51 10.17
C CYS A 8 -1.16 -2.61 10.24
N ARG A 9 -1.55 -3.86 9.93
CA ARG A 9 -0.65 -5.00 9.82
C ARG A 9 -0.51 -5.37 8.34
N ILE A 10 0.72 -5.55 7.90
CA ILE A 10 1.03 -6.00 6.53
C ILE A 10 1.80 -7.30 6.63
N GLU A 11 1.25 -8.36 6.05
CA GLU A 11 1.87 -9.67 5.99
C GLU A 11 2.46 -9.87 4.60
N MET A 12 3.78 -10.11 4.53
CA MET A 12 4.53 -10.18 3.27
C MET A 12 5.00 -11.59 2.93
N PHE A 13 4.89 -12.53 3.87
CA PHE A 13 5.29 -13.92 3.69
C PHE A 13 4.12 -14.72 3.11
N GLY A 14 4.22 -15.08 1.84
CA GLY A 14 3.15 -15.74 1.09
C GLY A 14 2.36 -14.75 0.23
N GLU A 15 1.05 -14.70 0.42
CA GLU A 15 0.18 -13.71 -0.24
C GLU A 15 0.21 -12.39 0.55
N LEU A 16 0.43 -11.26 -0.13
CA LEU A 16 0.44 -9.96 0.55
C LEU A 16 -0.96 -9.66 1.12
N ARG A 17 -1.07 -9.64 2.45
CA ARG A 17 -2.29 -9.27 3.18
C ARG A 17 -2.11 -7.95 3.91
N ILE A 18 -3.12 -7.11 3.83
CA ILE A 18 -3.21 -5.86 4.57
C ILE A 18 -4.41 -5.98 5.51
N THR A 19 -4.16 -5.83 6.79
CA THR A 19 -5.17 -5.82 7.83
C THR A 19 -5.23 -4.44 8.47
N LEU A 20 -6.37 -3.76 8.38
CA LEU A 20 -6.62 -2.49 9.04
C LEU A 20 -7.69 -2.69 10.12
N GLY A 21 -7.27 -2.74 11.38
CA GLY A 21 -8.16 -3.18 12.46
C GLY A 21 -8.59 -4.64 12.24
N GLU A 22 -9.87 -4.86 11.94
CA GLU A 22 -10.44 -6.20 11.73
C GLU A 22 -10.61 -6.56 10.25
N THR A 23 -10.43 -5.60 9.33
CA THR A 23 -10.62 -5.83 7.91
C THR A 23 -9.31 -6.27 7.26
N THR A 24 -9.29 -7.47 6.68
CA THR A 24 -8.14 -8.01 5.94
C THR A 24 -8.43 -8.08 4.44
N THR A 25 -7.50 -7.62 3.61
CA THR A 25 -7.59 -7.74 2.15
C THR A 25 -6.24 -8.15 1.54
N SER A 26 -6.30 -9.01 0.53
CA SER A 26 -5.17 -9.36 -0.35
C SER A 26 -5.55 -9.39 -1.84
N ARG A 27 -6.85 -9.51 -2.12
CA ARG A 27 -7.39 -10.00 -3.39
C ARG A 27 -7.22 -9.07 -4.59
N PHE A 28 -6.81 -7.82 -4.38
CA PHE A 28 -6.86 -6.78 -5.42
C PHE A 28 -5.50 -6.18 -5.77
N LEU A 29 -4.41 -6.60 -5.14
CA LEU A 29 -3.09 -6.02 -5.41
C LEU A 29 -2.29 -6.95 -6.32
N THR A 30 -1.90 -6.42 -7.49
CA THR A 30 -0.95 -7.11 -8.36
C THR A 30 0.40 -7.25 -7.64
N ARG A 31 1.22 -8.24 -8.01
CA ARG A 31 2.54 -8.46 -7.41
C ARG A 31 3.40 -7.19 -7.34
N LYS A 32 3.38 -6.36 -8.39
CA LYS A 32 4.10 -5.07 -8.41
C LYS A 32 3.56 -4.07 -7.39
N ILE A 33 2.23 -3.91 -7.33
CA ILE A 33 1.61 -2.98 -6.38
C ILE A 33 1.83 -3.45 -4.94
N SER A 34 1.73 -4.77 -4.71
CA SER A 34 2.03 -5.39 -3.43
C SER A 34 3.48 -5.17 -3.00
N GLY A 35 4.44 -5.37 -3.91
CA GLY A 35 5.85 -5.11 -3.66
C GLY A 35 6.14 -3.64 -3.36
N LEU A 36 5.48 -2.72 -4.06
CA LEU A 36 5.59 -1.28 -3.82
C LEU A 36 5.10 -0.92 -2.41
N LEU A 37 3.93 -1.42 -2.01
CA LEU A 37 3.42 -1.18 -0.67
C LEU A 37 4.34 -1.76 0.41
N ALA A 38 4.82 -2.98 0.21
CA ALA A 38 5.73 -3.64 1.14
C ALA A 38 7.03 -2.83 1.33
N TYR A 39 7.61 -2.36 0.23
CA TYR A 39 8.80 -1.53 0.26
C TYR A 39 8.55 -0.21 1.00
N LEU A 40 7.44 0.47 0.72
CA LEU A 40 7.07 1.71 1.42
C LEU A 40 6.86 1.47 2.91
N ALA A 41 6.19 0.37 3.28
CA ALA A 41 5.95 0.01 4.68
C ALA A 41 7.25 -0.25 5.46
N LEU A 42 8.23 -0.91 4.85
CA LEU A 42 9.54 -1.18 5.46
C LEU A 42 10.45 0.06 5.57
N LYS A 43 10.23 1.07 4.72
CA LYS A 43 11.07 2.28 4.67
C LYS A 43 10.44 3.48 5.40
N MET A 44 9.19 3.38 5.86
CA MET A 44 8.58 4.41 6.70
C MET A 44 9.37 4.60 8.01
N PRO A 45 9.52 5.85 8.50
CA PRO A 45 8.88 7.09 8.05
C PRO A 45 9.67 7.88 6.97
N ARG A 46 10.71 7.30 6.35
CA ARG A 46 11.57 8.06 5.41
C ARG A 46 10.90 8.26 4.06
N MET A 47 10.83 9.51 3.59
CA MET A 47 10.42 9.83 2.22
C MET A 47 11.34 9.13 1.22
N GLN A 48 10.76 8.43 0.25
CA GLN A 48 11.50 7.76 -0.82
C GLN A 48 11.41 8.59 -2.10
N PRO A 49 12.54 8.87 -2.78
CA PRO A 49 12.51 9.59 -4.06
C PRO A 49 11.77 8.75 -5.10
N ARG A 50 10.91 9.40 -5.88
CA ARG A 50 10.10 8.73 -6.91
C ARG A 50 10.96 8.05 -7.96
N GLU A 51 12.12 8.63 -8.28
CA GLU A 51 13.08 8.09 -9.25
C GLU A 51 13.63 6.73 -8.82
N LEU A 52 14.04 6.60 -7.55
CA LEU A 52 14.48 5.31 -7.00
C LEU A 52 13.37 4.25 -7.06
N LEU A 53 12.13 4.62 -6.76
CA LEU A 53 10.99 3.71 -6.88
C LEU A 53 10.71 3.33 -8.34
N CYS A 54 10.92 4.25 -9.28
CA CYS A 54 10.78 3.97 -10.71
C CYS A 54 11.82 2.94 -11.17
N GLU A 55 13.09 3.16 -10.83
CA GLU A 55 14.18 2.23 -11.19
C GLU A 55 14.01 0.85 -10.54
N LEU A 56 13.53 0.80 -9.29
CA LEU A 56 13.38 -0.47 -8.56
C LEU A 56 12.21 -1.33 -9.08
N PHE A 57 11.08 -0.73 -9.48
CA PHE A 57 9.86 -1.45 -9.85
C PHE A 57 9.55 -1.48 -11.35
N TRP A 58 10.14 -0.55 -12.12
CA TRP A 58 9.99 -0.42 -13.57
C TRP A 58 11.35 -0.11 -14.25
N PRO A 59 12.36 -0.99 -14.12
CA PRO A 59 13.68 -0.76 -14.71
C PRO A 59 13.65 -0.68 -16.25
N ASP A 60 12.69 -1.34 -16.89
CA ASP A 60 12.57 -1.39 -18.36
C ASP A 60 11.80 -0.21 -18.98
N GLN A 61 11.29 0.73 -18.17
CA GLN A 61 10.52 1.87 -18.66
C GLN A 61 11.35 3.16 -18.65
N GLU A 62 11.15 4.02 -19.66
CA GLU A 62 11.68 5.39 -19.59
C GLU A 62 11.14 6.11 -18.35
N ILE A 63 11.95 7.00 -17.78
CA ILE A 63 11.67 7.69 -16.50
C ILE A 63 10.29 8.34 -16.50
N ALA A 64 9.88 8.97 -17.61
CA ALA A 64 8.56 9.60 -17.73
C ALA A 64 7.41 8.58 -17.62
N ALA A 65 7.53 7.43 -18.30
CA ALA A 65 6.56 6.35 -18.26
C ALA A 65 6.54 5.66 -16.89
N ALA A 66 7.70 5.41 -16.30
CA ALA A 66 7.83 4.81 -14.98
C ALA A 66 7.19 5.69 -13.88
N ARG A 67 7.36 7.02 -13.96
CA ARG A 67 6.70 7.98 -13.05
C ARG A 67 5.18 7.94 -13.16
N ASN A 68 4.65 7.78 -14.37
CA ASN A 68 3.21 7.62 -14.58
C ASN A 68 2.73 6.29 -13.97
N SER A 69 3.42 5.18 -14.25
CA SER A 69 3.13 3.87 -13.67
C SER A 69 3.15 3.88 -12.14
N LEU A 70 4.15 4.54 -11.53
CA LEU A 70 4.23 4.74 -10.08
C LEU A 70 3.03 5.51 -9.55
N SER A 71 2.64 6.59 -10.21
CA SER A 71 1.51 7.42 -9.80
C SER A 71 0.18 6.66 -9.87
N VAL A 72 0.00 5.85 -10.92
CA VAL A 72 -1.16 4.96 -11.07
C VAL A 72 -1.16 3.88 -9.98
N ALA A 73 -0.02 3.24 -9.71
CA ALA A 73 0.10 2.22 -8.67
C ALA A 73 -0.21 2.78 -7.27
N LEU A 74 0.34 3.96 -6.94
CA LEU A 74 0.04 4.67 -5.69
C LEU A 74 -1.44 5.08 -5.60
N SER A 75 -2.03 5.53 -6.70
CA SER A 75 -3.45 5.89 -6.73
C SER A 75 -4.35 4.66 -6.55
N SER A 76 -4.00 3.54 -7.16
CA SER A 76 -4.69 2.26 -6.95
C SER A 76 -4.58 1.78 -5.50
N LEU A 77 -3.38 1.87 -4.91
CA LEU A 77 -3.19 1.57 -3.48
C LEU A 77 -4.08 2.42 -2.59
N ARG A 78 -4.07 3.74 -2.81
CA ARG A 78 -4.90 4.66 -2.03
C ARG A 78 -6.38 4.34 -2.17
N ARG A 79 -6.86 4.07 -3.38
CA ARG A 79 -8.26 3.68 -3.63
C ARG A 79 -8.61 2.36 -2.94
N HIS A 80 -7.72 1.37 -2.93
CA HIS A 80 -7.97 0.10 -2.24
C HIS A 80 -8.01 0.25 -0.72
N LEU A 81 -7.13 1.08 -0.16
CA LEU A 81 -7.14 1.37 1.28
C LEU A 81 -8.35 2.21 1.69
N ASP A 82 -8.81 3.12 0.83
CA ASP A 82 -9.99 3.96 1.07
C ASP A 82 -11.30 3.16 0.91
N ALA A 83 -11.35 2.27 -0.08
CA ALA A 83 -12.47 1.35 -0.28
C ALA A 83 -12.55 0.24 0.77
N MET A 84 -11.50 0.05 1.57
CA MET A 84 -11.57 -0.87 2.70
C MET A 84 -12.62 -0.33 3.68
N PRO A 85 -13.66 -1.11 4.01
CA PRO A 85 -14.66 -0.66 4.94
C PRO A 85 -13.94 -0.29 6.24
N ARG A 86 -14.01 0.99 6.58
CA ARG A 86 -13.65 1.44 7.92
C ARG A 86 -14.73 0.87 8.81
N VAL A 87 -14.58 -0.36 9.28
CA VAL A 87 -15.51 -0.96 10.25
C VAL A 87 -15.59 0.03 11.41
N GLY A 88 -16.72 0.73 11.49
CA GLY A 88 -17.07 1.46 12.68
C GLY A 88 -17.15 0.40 13.75
N SER A 89 -16.29 0.51 14.76
CA SER A 89 -16.41 -0.26 15.99
C SER A 89 -17.86 -0.12 16.46
N GLY A 90 -18.62 -1.19 16.23
CA GLY A 90 -20.06 -1.19 16.33
C GLY A 90 -20.49 -2.61 16.63
N GLY A 91 -20.59 -2.89 17.93
CA GLY A 91 -21.33 -4.03 18.44
C GLY A 91 -20.48 -5.06 19.17
N SER A 92 -20.61 -5.06 20.49
CA SER A 92 -20.89 -6.21 21.37
C SER A 92 -20.13 -6.01 22.68
N GLY A 93 -20.73 -6.06 23.87
CA GLY A 93 -22.08 -6.39 24.31
C GLY A 93 -22.08 -6.31 25.85
#